data_AF-A0A146LWQ8-F1
#
_entry.id   AF-A0A146LWQ8-F1
#
_cell.length_a   1.000
_cell.length_b   1.000
_cell.length_c   1.000
_cell.angle_alpha   90.00
_cell.angle_beta   90.00
_cell.angle_gamma   90.00
#
_symmetry.space_group_name_H-M   'P 1'
#
loop_
_entity.id
_entity.type
_entity.pdbx_description
1 polymer ?
#
loop_
_entity_poly.entity_id
_entity_poly.type
_entity_poly.pdbx_seq_one_letter_code
_entity_poly.pdbx_strand_id
1 'polypeptide(L)'
;MVDVDIWEECALRTFDGEIGEECTGFPQYVNEVIDFSSQYGSDISISYTAYNITGKPSKYPDYGDFPQAFVMRTYGKWWYDAPSRPEPIMTQNFGIQSQDYIDVSFEQKVYPEQVTLYETYNPGSVVRIWAGDGWGKWKLLWEGEPQLVGHGSRKFSPVINQIGHKIN
;
A
#
# COMPACT_ATOMS: atom_id res chain seq x y z
N MET A 1 8.09 4.31 5.70
CA MET A 1 7.17 5.42 5.39
C MET A 1 6.62 5.21 4.01
N VAL A 2 5.32 5.36 3.80
CA VAL A 2 4.69 4.99 2.53
C VAL A 2 3.59 5.98 2.17
N ASP A 3 3.62 6.50 0.94
CA ASP A 3 2.45 7.08 0.25
C ASP A 3 1.94 6.06 -0.78
N VAL A 4 0.62 5.92 -0.99
CA VAL A 4 0.04 4.93 -1.92
C VAL A 4 -0.68 5.62 -3.07
N ASP A 5 -0.50 5.09 -4.28
CA ASP A 5 -1.00 5.65 -5.54
C ASP A 5 -1.36 4.50 -6.48
N ILE A 6 -2.50 4.57 -7.16
CA ILE A 6 -2.95 3.53 -8.10
C ILE A 6 -2.97 4.12 -9.50
N TRP A 7 -2.29 3.40 -10.41
CA TRP A 7 -2.09 3.79 -11.80
C TRP A 7 -2.83 2.82 -12.72
N GLU A 8 -3.38 3.34 -13.80
CA GLU A 8 -3.93 2.58 -14.92
C GLU A 8 -3.16 3.02 -16.18
N GLU A 9 -2.38 2.11 -16.79
CA GLU A 9 -1.74 2.36 -18.07
C GLU A 9 -2.58 1.72 -19.16
N CYS A 10 -3.30 2.54 -19.91
CA CYS A 10 -4.13 2.09 -21.03
C CYS A 10 -3.35 1.24 -22.03
N ALA A 11 -3.51 -0.07 -21.93
CA ALA A 11 -3.09 -0.99 -22.98
C ALA A 11 -4.16 -0.96 -24.08
N LEU A 12 -3.85 -0.31 -25.20
CA LEU A 12 -4.62 -0.43 -26.44
C LEU A 12 -4.77 -1.91 -26.81
N ARG A 13 -5.93 -2.50 -26.52
CA ARG A 13 -6.35 -3.77 -27.11
C ARG A 13 -7.35 -3.47 -28.21
N THR A 14 -6.86 -3.39 -29.43
CA THR A 14 -7.71 -3.44 -30.62
C THR A 14 -8.36 -4.81 -30.69
N PHE A 15 -9.65 -4.89 -30.38
CA PHE A 15 -10.53 -5.94 -30.88
C PHE A 15 -11.30 -5.37 -32.08
N ASP A 16 -11.06 -5.96 -33.24
CA ASP A 16 -11.96 -5.97 -34.40
C ASP A 16 -12.38 -4.62 -35.02
N GLY A 17 -11.44 -3.69 -35.21
CA GLY A 17 -11.57 -2.64 -36.23
C GLY A 17 -12.72 -1.63 -36.05
N GLU A 18 -13.45 -1.68 -34.96
CA GLU A 18 -14.35 -0.62 -34.50
C GLU A 18 -13.58 0.29 -33.54
N ILE A 19 -13.81 1.61 -33.65
CA ILE A 19 -13.27 2.60 -32.71
C ILE A 19 -14.04 2.44 -31.39
N GLY A 20 -13.64 1.42 -30.63
CA GLY A 20 -14.19 1.07 -29.32
C GLY A 20 -13.44 1.82 -28.22
N GLU A 21 -14.23 2.52 -27.41
CA GLU A 21 -13.92 3.25 -26.17
C GLU A 21 -12.44 3.54 -25.86
N GLU A 22 -12.12 4.83 -25.91
CA GLU A 22 -10.91 5.42 -25.34
C GLU A 22 -10.76 4.93 -23.89
N CYS A 23 -9.87 3.96 -23.64
CA CYS A 23 -9.41 3.70 -22.29
C CYS A 23 -8.72 5.00 -21.84
N THR A 24 -9.38 5.73 -20.95
CA THR A 24 -8.82 6.89 -20.25
C THR A 24 -8.63 6.48 -18.79
N GLY A 25 -7.62 5.65 -18.53
CA GLY A 25 -7.15 5.43 -17.17
C GLY A 25 -6.73 6.78 -16.59
N PHE A 26 -7.28 7.15 -15.43
CA PHE A 26 -6.88 8.37 -14.72
C PHE A 26 -6.22 7.97 -13.40
N PRO A 27 -5.07 8.57 -13.06
CA PRO A 27 -4.38 8.25 -11.81
C PRO A 27 -5.24 8.68 -10.62
N GLN A 28 -5.29 7.82 -9.59
CA GLN A 28 -6.00 8.09 -8.36
C GLN A 28 -5.07 7.96 -7.16
N TYR A 29 -5.23 8.90 -6.25
CA TYR A 29 -4.53 8.88 -4.98
C TYR A 29 -5.49 8.42 -3.88
N VAL A 30 -4.92 8.02 -2.75
CA VAL A 30 -5.72 7.70 -1.57
C VAL A 30 -6.63 8.88 -1.24
N ASN A 31 -7.93 8.61 -1.23
CA ASN A 31 -8.94 9.60 -0.88
C ASN A 31 -9.14 9.63 0.65
N GLU A 32 -9.25 8.47 1.29
CA GLU A 32 -9.51 8.36 2.72
C GLU A 32 -8.79 7.15 3.33
N VAL A 33 -8.41 7.26 4.59
CA VAL A 33 -7.93 6.13 5.41
C VAL A 33 -9.12 5.53 6.13
N ILE A 34 -9.37 4.24 5.92
CA ILE A 34 -10.54 3.54 6.48
C ILE A 34 -10.19 2.92 7.83
N ASP A 35 -9.08 2.20 7.90
CA ASP A 35 -8.62 1.53 9.12
C ASP A 35 -7.10 1.27 9.06
N PHE A 36 -6.47 1.03 10.20
CA PHE A 36 -5.06 0.66 10.27
C PHE A 36 -4.75 -0.02 11.62
N SER A 37 -3.77 -0.93 11.61
CA SER A 37 -3.37 -1.64 12.84
C SER A 37 -2.60 -0.77 13.82
N SER A 38 -1.76 0.14 13.31
CA SER A 38 -0.94 1.02 14.14
C SER A 38 -0.47 2.27 13.40
N GLN A 39 -0.22 3.33 14.18
CA GLN A 39 0.50 4.52 13.74
C GLN A 39 1.48 4.98 14.83
N TYR A 40 2.64 5.50 14.42
CA TYR A 40 3.65 6.01 15.35
C TYR A 40 3.19 7.30 16.02
N GLY A 41 2.57 8.20 15.25
CA GLY A 41 1.94 9.42 15.75
C GLY A 41 0.81 9.16 16.75
N SER A 42 0.39 10.21 17.43
CA SER A 42 -0.86 10.21 18.22
C SER A 42 -2.00 10.84 17.41
N ASP A 43 -3.24 10.54 17.77
CA ASP A 43 -4.45 11.05 17.09
C ASP A 43 -4.60 12.58 17.18
N ILE A 44 -3.87 13.20 18.10
CA ILE A 44 -3.82 14.66 18.31
C ILE A 44 -2.60 15.31 17.62
N SER A 45 -1.82 14.56 16.86
CA SER A 45 -0.62 15.02 16.15
C SER A 45 -0.78 14.83 14.65
N ILE A 46 -0.06 15.65 13.88
CA ILE A 46 0.09 15.48 12.43
C ILE A 46 1.35 14.70 12.06
N SER A 47 2.20 14.41 13.05
CA SER A 47 3.48 13.75 12.80
C SER A 47 3.29 12.24 12.81
N TYR A 48 3.68 11.58 11.72
CA TYR A 48 3.74 10.13 11.60
C TYR A 48 2.39 9.41 11.74
N THR A 49 1.30 10.07 11.33
CA THR A 49 -0.06 9.54 11.38
C THR A 49 -0.50 8.91 10.06
N ALA A 50 -1.50 8.04 10.11
CA ALA A 50 -2.01 7.32 8.94
C ALA A 50 -2.57 8.27 7.86
N TYR A 51 -3.24 9.34 8.27
CA TYR A 51 -3.85 10.32 7.37
C TYR A 51 -2.85 11.04 6.44
N ASN A 52 -1.56 11.00 6.76
CA ASN A 52 -0.52 11.55 5.89
C ASN A 52 -0.38 10.81 4.54
N ILE A 53 -0.94 9.60 4.42
CA ILE A 53 -0.96 8.83 3.16
C ILE A 53 -1.95 9.39 2.13
N THR A 54 -2.85 10.30 2.54
CA THR A 54 -3.93 10.81 1.70
C THR A 54 -3.41 11.82 0.68
N GLY A 55 -3.95 11.77 -0.54
CA GLY A 55 -3.61 12.67 -1.62
C GLY A 55 -2.26 12.35 -2.29
N LYS A 56 -1.72 13.35 -2.99
CA LYS A 56 -0.50 13.20 -3.79
C LYS A 56 0.74 13.04 -2.90
N PRO A 57 1.71 12.22 -3.30
CA PRO A 57 2.96 12.08 -2.55
C PRO A 57 3.65 13.43 -2.42
N SER A 58 3.94 13.84 -1.19
CA SER A 58 4.45 15.19 -0.89
C SER A 58 5.95 15.21 -0.58
N LYS A 59 6.54 14.04 -0.29
CA LYS A 59 7.95 13.90 0.12
C LYS A 59 8.82 13.16 -0.88
N TYR A 60 8.26 12.24 -1.64
CA TYR A 60 8.99 11.63 -2.74
C TYR A 60 9.34 12.69 -3.80
N PRO A 61 10.57 12.70 -4.39
CA PRO A 61 11.61 11.67 -4.34
C PRO A 61 12.65 11.87 -3.22
N ASP A 62 12.45 12.77 -2.27
CA ASP A 62 13.44 12.98 -1.21
C ASP A 62 13.49 11.76 -0.27
N TYR A 63 14.71 11.39 0.12
CA TYR A 63 14.95 10.36 1.13
C TYR A 63 15.12 11.01 2.50
N GLY A 64 14.36 10.54 3.49
CA GLY A 64 14.47 11.06 4.84
C GLY A 64 13.31 10.69 5.75
N ASP A 65 13.53 10.95 7.03
CA ASP A 65 12.52 10.78 8.06
C ASP A 65 11.66 12.04 8.15
N PHE A 66 10.45 11.99 7.59
CA PHE A 66 9.56 13.14 7.49
C PHE A 66 8.34 12.97 8.40
N PRO A 67 8.02 13.96 9.25
CA PRO A 67 6.81 13.89 10.09
C PRO A 67 5.52 13.86 9.25
N GLN A 68 5.55 14.33 8.01
CA GLN A 68 4.40 14.29 7.09
C GLN A 68 4.24 12.96 6.35
N ALA A 69 4.90 11.88 6.77
CA ALA A 69 4.71 10.56 6.19
C ALA A 69 4.01 9.63 7.18
N PHE A 70 3.48 8.50 6.71
CA PHE A 70 2.90 7.49 7.57
C PHE A 70 3.96 6.49 8.07
N VAL A 71 3.97 6.22 9.39
CA VAL A 71 4.87 5.26 10.03
C VAL A 71 4.07 4.33 10.93
N MET A 72 4.22 3.02 10.71
CA MET A 72 3.67 1.98 11.59
C MET A 72 4.60 1.72 12.79
N ARG A 73 4.06 1.23 13.89
CA ARG A 73 4.85 1.02 15.14
C ARG A 73 5.77 -0.19 15.04
N THR A 74 5.43 -1.19 14.24
CA THR A 74 6.20 -2.43 14.14
C THR A 74 7.33 -2.29 13.14
N TYR A 75 8.35 -1.52 13.51
CA TYR A 75 9.58 -1.39 12.73
C TYR A 75 10.67 -2.35 13.25
N GLY A 76 11.26 -3.12 12.34
CA GLY A 76 12.41 -3.99 12.62
C GLY A 76 12.09 -5.30 13.35
N LYS A 77 13.15 -6.04 13.69
CA LYS A 77 13.04 -7.37 14.31
C LYS A 77 12.91 -7.36 15.83
N TRP A 78 13.08 -6.21 16.47
CA TRP A 78 13.14 -6.08 17.93
C TRP A 78 11.98 -6.73 18.67
N TRP A 79 10.76 -6.61 18.14
CA TRP A 79 9.56 -7.22 18.71
C TRP A 79 9.62 -8.75 18.74
N TYR A 80 10.39 -9.37 17.84
CA TYR A 80 10.66 -10.81 17.82
C TYR A 80 11.76 -11.23 18.78
N ASP A 81 12.75 -10.35 18.97
CA ASP A 81 13.93 -10.62 19.79
C ASP A 81 13.72 -10.27 21.28
N ALA A 82 12.63 -9.54 21.60
CA ALA A 82 12.34 -9.09 22.94
C ALA A 82 12.12 -10.28 23.90
N PRO A 83 12.80 -10.32 25.08
CA PRO A 83 12.64 -11.42 26.05
C PRO A 83 11.22 -11.60 26.57
N SER A 84 10.42 -10.53 26.53
CA SER A 84 9.02 -10.51 26.95
C SER A 84 8.04 -10.78 25.81
N ARG A 85 8.50 -11.22 24.64
CA ARG A 85 7.62 -11.45 23.49
C ARG A 85 6.58 -12.52 23.82
N PRO A 86 5.29 -12.26 23.60
CA PRO A 86 4.27 -13.28 23.75
C PRO A 86 4.46 -14.39 22.70
N GLU A 87 4.25 -15.63 23.10
CA GLU A 87 4.22 -16.75 22.16
C GLU A 87 3.09 -16.54 21.13
N PRO A 88 3.31 -16.88 19.85
CA PRO A 88 2.28 -16.73 18.81
C PRO A 88 1.02 -17.52 19.17
N ILE A 89 -0.09 -16.81 19.36
CA ILE A 89 -1.37 -17.42 19.75
C ILE A 89 -2.05 -18.09 18.53
N MET A 90 -1.74 -17.62 17.31
CA MET A 90 -2.34 -18.11 16.05
C MET A 90 -1.29 -18.78 15.16
N THR A 91 -0.94 -20.02 15.50
CA THR A 91 0.04 -20.83 14.75
C THR A 91 -0.36 -21.07 13.29
N GLN A 92 -1.65 -21.02 12.96
CA GLN A 92 -2.18 -21.19 11.60
C GLN A 92 -1.74 -20.11 10.58
N ASN A 93 -1.14 -19.00 11.02
CA ASN A 93 -0.54 -17.98 10.16
C ASN A 93 0.85 -18.41 9.66
N PHE A 94 0.95 -19.58 9.03
CA PHE A 94 2.19 -20.04 8.38
C PHE A 94 2.34 -19.37 7.00
N GLY A 95 3.51 -18.76 6.74
CA GLY A 95 3.83 -18.05 5.50
C GLY A 95 4.43 -16.67 5.75
N ILE A 96 4.34 -15.78 4.76
CA ILE A 96 4.77 -14.38 4.90
C ILE A 96 3.90 -13.70 5.95
N GLN A 97 4.51 -13.15 7.01
CA GLN A 97 3.76 -12.52 8.10
C GLN A 97 3.67 -11.01 7.90
N SER A 98 2.45 -10.51 7.69
CA SER A 98 2.18 -9.07 7.81
C SER A 98 2.07 -8.73 9.29
N GLN A 99 2.82 -7.72 9.74
CA GLN A 99 2.77 -7.25 11.12
C GLN A 99 1.76 -6.12 11.31
N ASP A 100 1.65 -5.26 10.30
CA ASP A 100 0.75 -4.13 10.30
C ASP A 100 -0.01 -4.08 8.97
N TYR A 101 -1.10 -3.32 8.97
CA TYR A 101 -1.90 -3.02 7.78
C TYR A 101 -2.40 -1.57 7.81
N ILE A 102 -2.74 -1.08 6.63
CA ILE A 102 -3.54 0.13 6.44
C ILE A 102 -4.52 -0.14 5.30
N ASP A 103 -5.78 0.20 5.55
CA ASP A 103 -6.87 0.13 4.59
C ASP A 103 -7.18 1.57 4.15
N VAL A 104 -7.25 1.75 2.84
CA VAL A 104 -7.47 3.04 2.18
C VAL A 104 -8.57 2.89 1.16
N SER A 105 -9.29 3.99 0.91
CA SER A 105 -10.27 4.06 -0.17
C SER A 105 -9.85 5.05 -1.25
N PHE A 106 -10.32 4.78 -2.45
CA PHE A 106 -10.16 5.63 -3.62
C PHE A 106 -11.50 6.24 -4.03
N GLU A 107 -11.43 7.39 -4.71
CA GLU A 107 -12.62 8.16 -5.09
C GLU A 107 -13.53 7.37 -6.04
N GLN A 108 -12.95 6.62 -6.97
CA GLN A 108 -13.71 5.90 -8.00
C GLN A 108 -13.37 4.42 -8.06
N LYS A 109 -14.40 3.60 -8.26
CA LYS A 109 -14.25 2.16 -8.51
C LYS A 109 -13.56 1.89 -9.85
N VAL A 110 -12.44 1.19 -9.82
CA VAL A 110 -11.61 0.86 -10.99
C VAL A 110 -11.16 -0.59 -11.04
N TYR A 111 -10.68 -1.00 -12.21
CA TYR A 111 -9.87 -2.20 -12.35
C TYR A 111 -8.41 -1.79 -12.11
N PRO A 112 -7.75 -2.22 -11.02
CA PRO A 112 -6.38 -1.83 -10.77
C PRO A 112 -5.47 -2.52 -11.79
N GLU A 113 -4.73 -1.73 -12.57
CA GLU A 113 -3.68 -2.24 -13.44
C GLU A 113 -2.29 -2.15 -12.79
N GLN A 114 -2.06 -1.09 -12.00
CA GLN A 114 -0.85 -0.89 -11.23
C GLN A 114 -1.15 -0.27 -9.87
N VAL A 115 -0.48 -0.78 -8.83
CA VAL A 115 -0.43 -0.13 -7.50
C VAL A 115 1.01 0.29 -7.26
N THR A 116 1.19 1.54 -6.83
CA THR A 116 2.48 2.18 -6.59
C THR A 116 2.54 2.68 -5.16
N LEU A 117 3.63 2.36 -4.47
CA LEU A 117 3.92 2.80 -3.12
C LEU A 117 5.20 3.64 -3.15
N TYR A 118 5.15 4.87 -2.65
CA TYR A 118 6.31 5.75 -2.53
C TYR A 118 6.90 5.60 -1.15
N GLU A 119 8.02 4.87 -1.07
CA GLU A 119 8.72 4.64 0.18
C GLU A 119 9.86 5.65 0.33
N THR A 120 9.79 6.51 1.36
CA THR A 120 10.74 7.63 1.55
C THR A 120 11.82 7.38 2.60
N TYR A 121 11.65 6.33 3.42
CA TYR A 121 12.59 5.99 4.48
C TYR A 121 12.55 4.49 4.80
N ASN A 122 13.72 3.84 4.78
CA ASN A 122 13.92 2.39 4.96
C ASN A 122 12.93 1.54 4.13
N PRO A 123 12.96 1.65 2.79
CA PRO A 123 12.05 0.93 1.91
C PRO A 123 12.25 -0.59 1.95
N GLY A 124 11.22 -1.34 1.54
CA GLY A 124 11.31 -2.80 1.40
C GLY A 124 10.40 -3.60 2.31
N SER A 125 9.56 -2.96 3.12
CA SER A 125 8.75 -3.65 4.13
C SER A 125 7.40 -4.16 3.62
N VAL A 126 6.97 -3.76 2.42
CA VAL A 126 5.68 -4.15 1.85
C VAL A 126 5.72 -5.63 1.46
N VAL A 127 4.77 -6.40 2.00
CA VAL A 127 4.70 -7.86 1.78
C VAL A 127 3.42 -8.32 1.10
N ARG A 128 2.34 -7.53 1.18
CA ARG A 128 1.04 -7.84 0.56
C ARG A 128 0.32 -6.59 0.12
N ILE A 129 -0.44 -6.73 -0.96
CA ILE A 129 -1.42 -5.74 -1.42
C ILE A 129 -2.73 -6.48 -1.64
N TRP A 130 -3.79 -5.99 -1.01
CA TRP A 130 -5.15 -6.52 -1.14
C TRP A 130 -6.07 -5.47 -1.77
N ALA A 131 -7.11 -5.96 -2.41
CA ALA A 131 -8.17 -5.21 -3.04
C ALA A 131 -9.51 -5.56 -2.39
N GLY A 132 -10.18 -4.59 -1.78
CA GLY A 132 -11.50 -4.73 -1.18
C GLY A 132 -12.61 -4.27 -2.11
N ASP A 133 -13.80 -4.84 -2.01
CA ASP A 133 -14.99 -4.36 -2.72
C ASP A 133 -15.84 -3.35 -1.92
N GLY A 134 -15.42 -3.03 -0.69
CA GLY A 134 -16.15 -2.21 0.27
C GLY A 134 -17.23 -2.95 1.06
N TRP A 135 -17.47 -4.23 0.76
CA TRP A 135 -18.46 -5.09 1.45
C TRP A 135 -17.80 -6.24 2.21
N GLY A 136 -16.50 -6.12 2.50
CA GLY A 136 -15.72 -7.09 3.26
C GLY A 136 -15.16 -8.25 2.43
N LYS A 137 -15.30 -8.23 1.10
CA LYS A 137 -14.65 -9.22 0.24
C LYS A 137 -13.33 -8.67 -0.26
N TRP A 138 -12.28 -9.42 0.05
CA TRP A 138 -10.91 -9.06 -0.31
C TRP A 138 -10.32 -10.02 -1.34
N LYS A 139 -9.49 -9.48 -2.23
CA LYS A 139 -8.73 -10.21 -3.26
C LYS A 139 -7.25 -9.84 -3.16
N LEU A 140 -6.38 -10.85 -3.16
CA LEU A 140 -4.94 -10.65 -3.12
C LEU A 140 -4.45 -10.16 -4.48
N LEU A 141 -3.94 -8.93 -4.54
CA LEU A 141 -3.33 -8.37 -5.75
C LEU A 141 -1.87 -8.78 -5.85
N TRP A 142 -1.13 -8.79 -4.74
CA TRP A 142 0.29 -9.13 -4.74
C TRP A 142 0.74 -9.65 -3.37
N GLU A 143 1.69 -10.58 -3.36
CA GLU A 143 2.39 -11.08 -2.17
C GLU A 143 3.87 -11.31 -2.51
N GLY A 144 4.76 -10.95 -1.58
CA GLY A 144 6.20 -11.17 -1.71
C GLY A 144 6.95 -10.99 -0.39
N GLU A 145 8.19 -11.47 -0.36
CA GLU A 145 9.06 -11.32 0.80
C GLU A 145 9.52 -9.86 0.97
N PRO A 146 9.80 -9.41 2.21
CA PRO A 146 10.46 -8.13 2.45
C PRO A 146 11.77 -8.04 1.67
N GLN A 147 12.05 -6.86 1.12
CA GLN A 147 13.20 -6.60 0.28
C GLN A 147 14.25 -5.82 1.07
N LEU A 148 15.50 -6.27 1.03
CA LEU A 148 16.60 -5.46 1.55
C LEU A 148 16.96 -4.41 0.50
N VAL A 149 16.57 -3.17 0.74
CA VAL A 149 16.82 -2.04 -0.15
C VAL A 149 17.88 -1.13 0.48
N GLY A 150 18.77 -0.58 -0.35
CA GLY A 150 19.74 0.42 0.10
C GLY A 150 19.07 1.69 0.63
N HIS A 151 19.87 2.55 1.26
CA HIS A 151 19.39 3.83 1.75
C HIS A 151 19.03 4.72 0.56
N GLY A 152 17.74 5.00 0.41
CA GLY A 152 17.18 5.81 -0.68
C GLY A 152 15.67 5.77 -0.65
N SER A 153 15.03 6.74 -1.27
CA SER A 153 13.61 6.67 -1.57
C SER A 153 13.39 5.72 -2.75
N ARG A 154 12.21 5.11 -2.88
CA ARG A 154 11.86 4.34 -4.07
C ARG A 154 10.38 4.42 -4.39
N LYS A 155 10.11 4.24 -5.67
CA LYS A 155 8.78 3.89 -6.18
C LYS A 155 8.68 2.36 -6.24
N PHE A 156 7.82 1.77 -5.42
CA PHE A 156 7.56 0.34 -5.40
C PHE A 156 6.24 0.05 -6.13
N SER A 157 6.35 -0.49 -7.34
CA SER A 157 5.19 -0.80 -8.20
C SER A 157 5.26 -2.26 -8.65
N PRO A 158 4.82 -3.22 -7.82
CA PRO A 158 4.87 -4.64 -8.17
C PRO A 158 3.88 -4.99 -9.28
N VAL A 159 4.13 -6.11 -9.98
CA VAL A 159 3.15 -6.69 -10.90
C VAL A 159 2.01 -7.27 -10.07
N ILE A 160 0.78 -6.82 -10.32
CA ILE A 160 -0.41 -7.24 -9.59
C ILE A 160 -1.26 -8.25 -10.38
N ASN A 161 -1.97 -9.09 -9.65
CA ASN A 161 -2.99 -9.97 -10.18
C ASN A 161 -4.21 -9.17 -10.62
N GLN A 162 -4.67 -9.44 -11.84
CA GLN A 162 -5.88 -8.84 -12.39
C GLN A 162 -7.13 -9.37 -11.70
N ILE A 163 -8.14 -8.51 -11.55
CA ILE A 163 -9.43 -8.86 -10.94
C ILE A 163 -10.58 -8.63 -11.92
N GLY A 164 -11.59 -9.49 -11.85
CA GLY A 164 -12.74 -9.46 -12.77
C GLY A 164 -13.85 -8.47 -12.39
N HIS A 165 -13.65 -7.58 -11.41
CA HIS A 165 -14.63 -6.58 -10.96
C HIS A 165 -13.93 -5.31 -10.46
N LYS A 166 -14.64 -4.18 -10.51
CA LYS A 166 -14.13 -2.89 -10.04
C LYS A 166 -14.08 -2.82 -8.51
N ILE A 167 -13.04 -2.19 -7.96
CA ILE A 167 -12.78 -1.99 -6.53
C ILE A 167 -12.48 -0.51 -6.23
N ASN A 168 -12.69 -0.08 -4.99
CA ASN A 168 -12.20 1.20 -4.48
C ASN A 168 -11.88 1.14 -3.00
#